data_AF-A0A7K0EH71-F1
#
_entry.id   AF-A0A7K0EH71-F1
#
_cell.length_a   1.000
_cell.length_b   1.000
_cell.length_c   1.000
_cell.angle_alpha   90.00
_cell.angle_beta   90.00
_cell.angle_gamma   90.00
#
_symmetry.space_group_name_H-M   'P 1'
#
loop_
_entity.id
_entity.type
_entity.pdbx_description
1 polymer ?
#
loop_
_entity_poly.entity_id
_entity_poly.type
_entity_poly.pdbx_seq_one_letter_code
_entity_poly.pdbx_strand_id
1 'polypeptide(L)' 'MNAIRIRTELTQNYELLLRNLPLKKGKKVEVIILEDEFEDTSANQNRFPLRGKPLRYDDPFGSATETSDWEAAQ' A
#
# COMPACT_ATOMS: atom_id res chain seq x y z
N MET A 1 1.30 21.60 4.73
CA MET A 1 1.64 20.84 5.94
C MET A 1 2.71 19.83 5.56
N ASN A 2 3.88 19.82 6.24
CA ASN A 2 4.95 18.86 5.93
C ASN A 2 4.84 17.71 6.93
N ALA A 3 4.46 16.53 6.45
CA ALA A 3 4.31 15.34 7.27
C ALA A 3 5.49 14.38 7.02
N ILE A 4 6.04 13.82 8.09
CA ILE A 4 7.02 12.74 8.03
C ILE A 4 6.28 11.48 8.45
N ARG A 5 6.19 10.49 7.55
CA ARG A 5 5.59 9.19 7.86
C ARG A 5 6.69 8.22 8.30
N ILE A 6 6.54 7.66 9.50
CA ILE A 6 7.37 6.58 10.03
C ILE A 6 6.44 5.39 10.26
N ARG A 7 6.80 4.21 9.74
CA ARG A 7 6.09 2.95 10.05
C ARG A 7 6.96 2.15 11.01
N THR A 8 6.37 1.72 12.12
CA THR A 8 7.05 0.95 13.17
C THR A 8 6.00 0.18 13.97
N GLU A 9 6.43 -0.87 14.64
CA GLU A 9 5.59 -1.70 15.50
C GLU A 9 5.64 -1.18 16.95
N LEU A 10 4.58 -1.45 17.72
CA LEU A 10 4.59 -1.25 19.17
C LEU A 10 5.50 -2.29 19.83
N THR A 11 6.33 -1.86 20.78
CA THR A 11 7.19 -2.79 21.51
C THR A 11 6.40 -3.49 22.62
N GLN A 12 7.02 -4.51 23.24
CA GLN A 12 6.52 -5.04 24.51
C GLN A 12 6.27 -3.88 25.48
N ASN A 13 5.11 -3.90 26.13
CA ASN A 13 4.60 -2.86 27.04
C ASN A 13 3.81 -1.70 26.41
N TYR A 14 3.37 -1.81 25.16
CA TYR A 14 2.53 -0.78 24.51
C TYR A 14 3.23 0.59 24.39
N GLU A 15 4.56 0.58 24.31
CA GLU A 15 5.37 1.79 24.15
C GLU A 15 5.79 1.99 22.68
N LEU A 16 5.81 3.25 22.25
CA LEU A 16 6.27 3.67 20.94
C LEU A 16 7.46 4.63 21.09
N LEU A 17 8.65 4.19 20.68
CA LEU A 17 9.89 4.96 20.85
C LEU A 17 10.41 5.51 19.52
N LEU A 18 10.16 6.79 19.27
CA LEU A 18 10.66 7.48 18.07
C LEU A 18 12.06 8.06 18.31
N ARG A 19 13.09 7.55 17.61
CA ARG A 19 14.47 8.02 17.71
C ARG A 19 14.94 8.65 16.39
N ASN A 20 15.93 9.55 16.47
CA ASN A 20 16.61 10.16 15.31
C ASN A 20 15.65 10.85 14.31
N LEU A 21 14.61 11.53 14.81
CA LEU A 21 13.69 12.28 13.95
C LEU A 21 14.45 13.37 13.17
N PRO A 22 14.20 13.55 11.86
CA PRO A 22 14.85 14.55 11.03
C PRO A 22 14.25 15.95 11.27
N LEU A 23 14.14 16.34 12.54
CA LEU A 23 13.51 17.57 13.00
C LEU A 23 14.50 18.37 13.85
N LYS A 24 14.45 19.70 13.70
CA LYS A 24 15.28 20.60 14.49
C LYS A 24 14.72 20.71 15.92
N LYS A 25 15.61 20.91 16.89
CA LYS A 25 15.27 21.19 18.30
C LYS A 25 14.24 22.34 18.41
N GLY A 26 13.27 22.20 19.30
CA GLY A 26 12.30 23.24 19.63
C GLY A 26 11.10 23.35 18.69
N LYS A 27 10.98 22.46 17.69
CA LYS A 27 9.77 22.39 16.85
C LYS A 27 8.63 21.71 17.60
N LYS A 28 7.44 22.33 17.56
CA LYS A 28 6.19 21.68 17.97
C LYS A 28 5.80 20.67 16.90
N VAL A 29 5.42 19.48 17.35
CA VAL A 29 5.03 18.36 16.49
C VAL A 29 3.72 17.78 16.98
N GLU A 30 2.98 17.19 16.06
CA GLU A 30 1.80 16.37 16.33
C GLU A 30 2.13 14.94 15.91
N VAL A 31 1.68 13.98 16.72
CA VAL A 31 1.84 12.55 16.44
C VAL A 31 0.45 11.98 16.20
N ILE A 32 0.25 11.40 15.02
CA ILE A 32 -0.96 10.68 14.66
C ILE A 32 -0.60 9.21 14.57
N ILE A 33 -1.24 8.39 15.40
CA ILE A 33 -1.09 6.93 15.38
C ILE A 33 -2.25 6.37 14.56
N LEU A 34 -1.91 5.61 13.52
CA LEU A 34 -2.87 4.89 12.69
C LEU A 34 -2.58 3.41 12.86
N GLU A 35 -3.57 2.62 13.22
CA GLU A 35 -3.46 1.16 13.18
C GLU A 35 -3.27 0.72 11.73
N ASP A 36 -2.32 -0.19 11.48
CA ASP A 36 -2.17 -0.78 10.17
C ASP A 36 -3.19 -1.93 10.03
N GLU A 37 -4.38 -1.60 9.52
CA GLU A 37 -5.45 -2.57 9.23
C GLU A 37 -4.99 -3.69 8.26
N PHE A 38 -3.82 -3.54 7.62
CA PHE A 38 -3.26 -4.53 6.71
C PHE A 38 -2.26 -5.50 7.36
N GLU A 39 -1.88 -5.34 8.63
CA GLU A 39 -0.99 -6.28 9.33
C GLU A 39 -1.74 -7.54 9.80
N ASP A 40 -2.98 -7.41 10.27
CA ASP A 40 -3.84 -8.55 10.64
C ASP A 40 -4.46 -9.27 9.43
N THR A 41 -4.26 -8.74 8.21
CA THR A 41 -4.38 -9.56 7.00
C THR A 41 -3.09 -10.34 6.79
N SER A 42 -2.73 -11.12 7.80
CA SER A 42 -1.90 -12.31 7.62
C SER A 42 -2.44 -13.08 6.43
N ALA A 43 -1.69 -13.08 5.34
CA ALA A 43 -1.52 -14.22 4.47
C ALA A 43 -2.78 -14.86 3.84
N ASN A 44 -3.96 -14.23 3.92
CA ASN A 44 -5.16 -14.78 3.33
C ASN A 44 -5.20 -14.38 1.85
N GLN A 45 -4.53 -15.24 1.06
CA GLN A 45 -4.59 -15.33 -0.38
C GLN A 45 -4.06 -14.11 -1.13
N ASN A 46 -2.75 -14.14 -1.39
CA ASN A 46 -2.14 -13.61 -2.60
C ASN A 46 -2.79 -12.32 -3.16
N ARG A 47 -2.88 -11.26 -2.34
CA ARG A 47 -3.55 -9.99 -2.68
C ARG A 47 -3.07 -9.39 -4.02
N PHE A 48 -1.86 -9.75 -4.44
CA PHE A 48 -1.28 -9.33 -5.71
C PHE A 48 -0.60 -10.53 -6.40
N PRO A 49 -1.36 -11.40 -7.08
CA PRO A 49 -0.85 -12.66 -7.65
C PRO A 49 0.20 -12.49 -8.76
N LEU A 50 0.25 -11.28 -9.31
CA LEU A 50 1.15 -10.89 -10.39
C LEU A 50 2.35 -10.06 -9.90
N ARG A 51 2.40 -9.69 -8.60
CA ARG A 51 3.50 -8.87 -8.07
C ARG A 51 4.83 -9.63 -8.20
N GLY A 52 5.81 -9.01 -8.86
CA GLY A 52 7.14 -9.60 -9.07
C GLY A 52 7.22 -10.61 -10.20
N LYS A 53 6.12 -10.89 -10.92
CA LYS A 53 6.13 -11.71 -12.13
C LYS A 53 6.25 -10.82 -13.36
N PRO A 54 7.18 -11.11 -14.29
CA PRO A 54 7.22 -10.40 -15.57
C PRO A 54 5.95 -10.73 -16.37
N LEU A 55 5.19 -9.71 -16.73
CA LEU A 55 4.00 -9.82 -17.58
C LEU A 55 4.41 -9.45 -19.01
N ARG A 56 4.07 -10.31 -19.97
CA ARG A 56 4.24 -10.05 -21.41
C ARG A 56 2.87 -10.07 -22.06
N TYR A 57 2.53 -8.98 -22.73
CA TYR A 57 1.33 -8.89 -23.56
C TYR A 57 1.77 -9.05 -25.01
N ASP A 58 1.35 -10.14 -25.63
CA ASP A 58 1.72 -10.44 -27.02
C ASP A 58 0.98 -9.53 -28.01
N ASP A 59 -0.21 -9.05 -27.63
CA ASP A 59 -0.96 -8.00 -28.34
C ASP A 59 -1.56 -7.00 -27.34
N PRO A 60 -0.82 -5.93 -26.98
CA PRO A 60 -1.27 -4.97 -25.97
C PRO A 60 -2.38 -4.02 -26.46
N PHE A 61 -2.64 -3.96 -27.76
CA PHE A 61 -3.68 -3.10 -28.36
C PHE A 61 -4.85 -3.89 -28.95
N GLY A 62 -4.79 -5.21 -28.89
CA GLY A 62 -5.88 -6.10 -29.28
C GLY A 62 -7.13 -5.90 -28.43
N SER A 63 -8.28 -6.19 -29.03
CA SER A 63 -9.54 -6.16 -28.30
C SER A 63 -9.53 -7.19 -27.18
N ALA A 64 -10.02 -6.81 -26.00
CA ALA A 64 -10.11 -7.71 -24.86
C ALA A 64 -11.17 -8.81 -25.03
N THR A 65 -12.11 -8.63 -25.96
CA THR A 65 -13.28 -9.50 -26.20
C THR A 65 -13.69 -9.42 -27.67
N GLU A 66 -14.51 -10.34 -28.16
CA GLU A 66 -14.99 -10.32 -29.55
C GLU A 66 -16.03 -9.21 -29.74
N THR A 67 -16.20 -8.73 -30.97
CA THR A 67 -17.16 -7.65 -31.26
C THR A 67 -18.58 -8.02 -30.82
N SER A 68 -18.97 -9.28 -30.95
CA SER A 68 -20.28 -9.82 -30.55
C SER A 68 -20.52 -9.84 -29.04
N ASP A 69 -19.48 -9.73 -28.23
CA ASP A 69 -19.61 -9.71 -26.77
C ASP A 69 -20.01 -8.32 -26.25
N TRP A 70 -19.93 -7.29 -27.10
CA TRP A 70 -20.41 -5.96 -26.76
C TRP A 70 -21.93 -5.88 -26.94
N GLU A 71 -22.63 -5.45 -25.89
CA GLU A 71 -24.09 -5.22 -25.94
C GLU A 71 -24.51 -4.25 -27.06
N ALA A 72 -23.63 -3.31 -27.44
CA ALA A 72 -23.87 -2.36 -28.52
C ALA A 72 -23.79 -2.98 -29.94
N ALA A 73 -23.30 -4.22 -30.05
CA ALA A 73 -23.19 -4.95 -31.30
C ALA A 73 -24.33 -5.98 -31.50
N GLN A 74 -25.30 -6.04 -30.58
CA GLN A 74 -26.52 -6.86 -30.67
C GLN A 74 -27.67 -6.14 -31.36
#